data_AF-A0A5J4QTJ9-F1
#
_entry.id   AF-A0A5J4QTJ9-F1
#
_cell.length_a   1.000
_cell.length_b   1.000
_cell.length_c   1.000
_cell.angle_alpha   90.00
_cell.angle_beta   90.00
_cell.angle_gamma   90.00
#
_symmetry.space_group_name_H-M   'P 1'
#
loop_
_entity.id
_entity.type
_entity.pdbx_description
1 polymer ?
#
loop_
_entity_poly.entity_id
_entity_poly.type
_entity_poly.pdbx_seq_one_letter_code
_entity_poly.pdbx_strand_id
1 'polypeptide(L)'
;MEITELVWKLFLILMPGVIATLMVNQLSSKKITSVFFFIIYSALFGIITFIIMEILYSIGIIFSNDWKYLQLGTNLDIWDNIYDNSNKYNRIEIFISYVLSIPLGLLYGYIDLKKWPNNFFKHFKWTDRYGDDDVWSFYLNLPETDWIYVRERTTNLTYFGKIRAFSDSEVKREIILADVEVYKTDDGEKLYNLKSIFLELDEFNYSIESPVSDIEAKNTN
;
A
#
# COMPACT_ATOMS: atom_id res chain seq x y z
N MET A 1 -13.56 6.44 36.70
CA MET A 1 -13.50 7.19 35.43
C MET A 1 -14.91 7.29 34.90
N GLU A 2 -15.40 8.51 34.68
CA GLU A 2 -16.68 8.67 33.96
C GLU A 2 -16.46 8.20 32.52
N ILE A 3 -17.43 7.46 31.95
CA ILE A 3 -17.32 6.86 30.61
C ILE A 3 -16.89 7.90 29.56
N THR A 4 -17.33 9.14 29.72
CA THR A 4 -16.99 10.29 28.88
C THR A 4 -15.48 10.57 28.82
N GLU A 5 -14.76 10.45 29.93
CA GLU A 5 -13.32 10.72 29.99
C GLU A 5 -12.50 9.65 29.24
N LEU A 6 -12.92 8.38 29.36
CA LEU A 6 -12.30 7.27 28.61
C LEU A 6 -12.43 7.46 27.11
N VAL A 7 -13.62 7.87 26.66
CA VAL A 7 -13.91 8.11 25.24
C VAL A 7 -13.04 9.23 24.71
N TRP A 8 -12.87 10.32 25.47
CA TRP A 8 -11.98 11.43 25.08
C TRP A 8 -10.51 11.00 24.96
N LYS A 9 -10.00 10.23 25.92
CA LYS A 9 -8.62 9.71 25.87
C LYS A 9 -8.40 8.80 24.68
N LEU A 10 -9.35 7.89 24.42
CA LEU A 10 -9.28 7.01 23.27
C LEU A 10 -9.28 7.83 21.97
N PHE A 11 -10.13 8.84 21.87
CA PHE A 11 -10.19 9.72 20.71
C PHE A 11 -8.87 10.47 20.47
N LEU A 12 -8.25 11.01 21.53
CA LEU A 12 -6.95 11.68 21.43
C LEU A 12 -5.84 10.75 20.92
N ILE A 13 -5.86 9.48 21.33
CA ILE A 13 -4.91 8.47 20.86
C ILE A 13 -5.21 8.05 19.42
N LEU A 14 -6.49 7.88 19.07
CA LEU A 14 -6.89 7.36 17.77
C LEU A 14 -6.71 8.39 16.65
N MET A 15 -7.02 9.68 16.90
CA MET A 15 -7.00 10.72 15.87
C MET A 15 -5.70 10.86 15.07
N PRO A 16 -4.49 10.93 15.67
CA PRO A 16 -3.26 10.96 14.88
C PRO A 16 -3.11 9.68 14.06
N GLY A 17 -3.52 8.53 14.61
CA GLY A 17 -3.48 7.28 13.89
C GLY A 17 -4.49 7.16 12.74
N VAL A 18 -5.66 7.79 12.86
CA VAL A 18 -6.62 7.92 11.74
C VAL A 18 -5.98 8.71 10.61
N ILE A 19 -5.33 9.85 10.92
CA ILE A 19 -4.63 10.68 9.93
C ILE A 19 -3.52 9.86 9.26
N ALA A 20 -2.69 9.17 10.03
CA ALA A 20 -1.63 8.31 9.49
C ALA A 20 -2.21 7.20 8.58
N THR A 21 -3.28 6.51 9.00
CA THR A 21 -3.93 5.45 8.21
C THR A 21 -4.51 5.99 6.90
N LEU A 22 -5.09 7.19 6.91
CA LEU A 22 -5.54 7.86 5.69
C LEU A 22 -4.37 8.15 4.76
N MET A 23 -3.23 8.62 5.29
CA MET A 23 -2.03 8.87 4.47
C MET A 23 -1.43 7.58 3.90
N VAL A 24 -1.42 6.48 4.67
CA VAL A 24 -1.01 5.15 4.18
C VAL A 24 -1.85 4.75 2.98
N ASN A 25 -3.17 4.90 3.05
CA ASN A 25 -4.08 4.54 1.95
C ASN A 25 -3.88 5.35 0.65
N GLN A 26 -3.17 6.49 0.69
CA GLN A 26 -2.88 7.27 -0.52
C GLN A 26 -1.61 6.83 -1.25
N LEU A 27 -0.73 6.06 -0.60
CA LEU A 27 0.56 5.65 -1.15
C LEU A 27 0.74 4.14 -1.23
N SER A 28 0.18 3.40 -0.27
CA SER A 28 0.25 1.94 -0.25
C SER A 28 -0.42 1.35 -1.50
N SER A 29 0.12 0.23 -1.99
CA SER A 29 -0.51 -0.55 -3.07
C SER A 29 -1.90 -1.03 -2.63
N LYS A 30 -2.02 -1.47 -1.37
CA LYS A 30 -3.26 -1.99 -0.81
C LYS A 30 -3.95 -0.98 0.09
N LYS A 31 -5.15 -0.57 -0.33
CA LYS A 31 -6.01 0.25 0.53
C LYS A 31 -6.62 -0.57 1.65
N ILE A 32 -6.51 -0.06 2.87
CA ILE A 32 -7.25 -0.56 4.04
C ILE A 32 -8.69 -0.09 3.90
N THR A 33 -9.56 -0.94 3.34
CA THR A 33 -10.97 -0.63 3.06
C THR A 33 -11.92 -1.17 4.13
N SER A 34 -11.55 -2.24 4.82
CA SER A 34 -12.36 -2.81 5.90
C SER A 34 -12.34 -1.90 7.12
N VAL A 35 -13.54 -1.53 7.60
CA VAL A 35 -13.75 -0.67 8.76
C VAL A 35 -13.05 -1.22 10.01
N PHE A 36 -13.11 -2.54 10.22
CA PHE A 36 -12.46 -3.19 11.36
C PHE A 36 -10.94 -3.01 11.33
N PHE A 37 -10.31 -3.29 10.18
CA PHE A 37 -8.87 -3.10 10.02
C PHE A 37 -8.49 -1.63 10.11
N PHE A 38 -9.29 -0.73 9.53
CA PHE A 38 -9.06 0.71 9.63
C PHE A 38 -8.97 1.19 11.08
N ILE A 39 -9.87 0.73 11.95
CA ILE A 39 -9.84 1.06 13.39
C ILE A 39 -8.58 0.50 14.06
N ILE A 40 -8.21 -0.76 13.78
CA ILE A 40 -7.00 -1.37 14.35
C ILE A 40 -5.74 -0.61 13.93
N TYR A 41 -5.58 -0.34 12.63
CA TYR A 41 -4.43 0.42 12.12
C TYR A 41 -4.40 1.84 12.69
N SER A 42 -5.56 2.49 12.83
CA SER A 42 -5.65 3.80 13.48
C SER A 42 -5.20 3.74 14.94
N ALA A 43 -5.58 2.72 15.71
CA ALA A 43 -5.10 2.57 17.07
C ALA A 43 -3.58 2.34 17.13
N LEU A 44 -3.05 1.47 16.27
CA LEU A 44 -1.61 1.16 16.21
C LEU A 44 -0.77 2.38 15.80
N PHE A 45 -1.12 3.05 14.70
CA PHE A 45 -0.40 4.24 14.25
C PHE A 45 -0.51 5.39 15.25
N GLY A 46 -1.63 5.50 15.97
CA GLY A 46 -1.79 6.45 17.06
C GLY A 46 -0.73 6.25 18.13
N ILE A 47 -0.63 5.03 18.67
CA ILE A 47 0.39 4.66 19.67
C ILE A 47 1.81 4.88 19.13
N ILE A 48 2.09 4.44 17.90
CA ILE A 48 3.41 4.62 17.26
C ILE A 48 3.78 6.10 17.15
N THR A 49 2.81 6.97 16.82
CA THR A 49 3.04 8.42 16.72
C THR A 49 3.49 8.99 18.07
N PHE A 50 2.83 8.63 19.18
CA PHE A 50 3.24 9.09 20.51
C PHE A 50 4.59 8.51 20.95
N ILE A 51 4.88 7.24 20.62
CA ILE A 51 6.20 6.65 20.90
C ILE A 51 7.30 7.39 20.14
N ILE A 52 7.10 7.72 18.87
CA ILE A 52 8.09 8.47 18.09
C ILE A 52 8.25 9.89 18.64
N MET A 53 7.16 10.54 19.05
CA MET A 53 7.21 11.85 19.68
C MET A 53 8.00 11.84 20.99
N GLU A 54 7.81 10.82 21.83
CA GLU A 54 8.58 10.61 23.06
C GLU A 54 10.08 10.47 22.78
N ILE A 55 10.43 9.68 21.77
CA ILE A 55 11.83 9.49 21.35
C ILE A 55 12.43 10.83 20.86
N LEU A 56 11.72 11.57 20.01
CA LEU A 56 12.19 12.85 19.50
C LEU A 56 12.37 13.89 20.62
N TYR A 57 11.46 13.93 21.58
CA TYR A 57 11.55 14.82 22.73
C TYR A 57 12.72 14.45 23.64
N SER A 58 12.88 13.15 23.94
CA SER A 58 14.01 12.63 24.72
C SER A 58 15.37 12.95 24.07
N ILE A 59 15.46 12.82 22.75
CA ILE A 59 16.66 13.19 21.98
C ILE A 59 16.93 14.70 22.10
N GLY A 60 15.89 15.54 22.01
CA GLY A 60 16.01 16.98 22.21
C GLY A 60 16.59 17.35 23.57
N ILE A 61 16.15 16.69 24.64
CA ILE A 61 16.68 16.89 26.00
C ILE A 61 18.17 16.54 26.07
N ILE A 62 18.57 15.40 25.49
CA ILE A 62 19.98 14.98 25.44
C ILE A 62 20.83 16.04 24.74
N PHE A 63 20.36 16.60 23.62
CA PHE A 63 21.08 17.66 22.90
C PHE A 63 21.15 18.99 23.66
N SER A 64 20.13 19.33 24.44
CA SER A 64 20.15 20.52 25.32
C SER A 64 21.05 20.35 26.55
N ASN A 65 21.61 19.16 26.77
CA ASN A 65 22.46 18.81 27.90
C ASN A 65 21.75 18.94 29.28
N ASP A 66 20.42 18.90 29.26
CA ASP A 66 19.55 19.06 30.43
C ASP A 66 19.15 17.69 31.01
N TRP A 67 20.16 16.88 31.33
CA TRP A 67 20.02 15.48 31.80
C TRP A 67 19.10 15.29 33.01
N LYS A 68 18.80 16.35 33.77
CA LYS A 68 17.86 16.33 34.90
C LYS A 68 16.42 16.08 34.49
N TYR A 69 16.05 16.39 33.25
CA TYR A 69 14.70 16.25 32.73
C TYR A 69 14.51 15.00 31.88
N LEU A 70 15.53 14.15 31.74
CA LEU A 70 15.43 12.92 30.97
C LEU A 70 14.76 11.82 31.81
N GLN A 71 13.48 11.56 31.58
CA GLN A 71 12.77 10.42 32.15
C GLN A 71 12.18 9.56 31.04
N LEU A 72 12.72 8.37 30.79
CA LEU A 72 12.22 7.53 29.71
C LEU A 72 10.77 7.11 29.98
N GLY A 73 9.85 7.52 29.10
CA GLY A 73 8.45 7.09 29.14
C GLY A 73 7.51 7.96 29.98
N THR A 74 7.97 9.12 30.46
CA THR A 74 7.16 10.10 31.22
C THR A 74 7.46 11.54 30.81
N ASN A 75 8.13 11.78 29.69
CA ASN A 75 8.46 13.15 29.31
C ASN A 75 7.28 13.91 28.68
N LEU A 76 6.30 13.20 28.14
CA LEU A 76 5.09 13.76 27.55
C LEU A 76 3.93 13.70 28.54
N ASP A 77 3.20 14.82 28.65
CA ASP A 77 2.01 14.93 29.52
C ASP A 77 0.93 13.92 29.11
N ILE A 78 0.91 13.47 27.84
CA ILE A 78 -0.03 12.44 27.35
C ILE A 78 0.02 11.14 28.17
N TRP A 79 1.21 10.71 28.61
CA TRP A 79 1.37 9.46 29.35
C TRP A 79 0.79 9.57 30.76
N ASP A 80 1.08 10.68 31.44
CA ASP A 80 0.55 10.96 32.78
C ASP A 80 -0.98 11.10 32.76
N ASN A 81 -1.54 11.66 31.68
CA ASN A 81 -2.99 11.74 31.50
C ASN A 81 -3.65 10.36 31.30
N ILE A 82 -2.94 9.37 30.75
CA ILE A 82 -3.46 8.00 30.60
C ILE A 82 -3.52 7.30 31.96
N TYR A 83 -2.51 7.50 32.81
CA TYR A 83 -2.40 6.78 34.09
C TYR A 83 -3.12 7.48 35.26
N ASP A 84 -3.03 8.81 35.38
CA ASP A 84 -3.34 9.50 36.65
C ASP A 84 -4.54 10.46 36.57
N ASN A 85 -5.28 10.47 35.44
CA ASN A 85 -6.45 11.33 35.19
C ASN A 85 -6.22 12.83 35.51
N SER A 86 -4.97 13.27 35.58
CA SER A 86 -4.65 14.67 35.82
C SER A 86 -5.03 15.41 34.54
N ASN A 87 -6.18 16.12 34.51
CA ASN A 87 -6.80 16.74 33.33
C ASN A 87 -5.97 17.89 32.69
N LYS A 88 -4.66 17.76 32.62
CA LYS A 88 -3.72 18.73 32.08
C LYS A 88 -3.19 18.20 30.76
N TYR A 89 -4.03 18.24 29.74
CA TYR A 89 -3.59 17.94 28.37
C TYR A 89 -2.79 19.11 27.83
N ASN A 90 -1.56 18.85 27.42
CA ASN A 90 -0.79 19.82 26.66
C ASN A 90 -1.33 19.91 25.22
N ARG A 91 -1.96 21.04 24.89
CA ARG A 91 -2.54 21.25 23.55
C ARG A 91 -1.49 21.23 22.45
N ILE A 92 -0.26 21.61 22.76
CA ILE A 92 0.84 21.66 21.79
C ILE A 92 1.27 20.23 21.46
N GLU A 93 1.37 19.33 22.44
CA GLU A 93 1.69 17.91 22.21
C GLU A 93 0.66 17.25 21.29
N ILE A 94 -0.63 17.48 21.55
CA ILE A 94 -1.71 16.94 20.71
C ILE A 94 -1.58 17.48 19.28
N PHE A 95 -1.37 18.78 19.11
CA PHE A 95 -1.22 19.37 17.79
C PHE A 95 0.00 18.84 17.03
N ILE A 96 1.15 18.73 17.71
CA ILE A 96 2.37 18.15 17.14
C ILE A 96 2.14 16.69 16.75
N SER A 97 1.39 15.91 17.54
CA SER A 97 1.06 14.52 17.20
C SER A 97 0.31 14.41 15.87
N TYR A 98 -0.63 15.32 15.60
CA TYR A 98 -1.39 15.33 14.35
C TYR A 98 -0.48 15.68 13.16
N VAL A 99 0.38 16.68 13.31
CA VAL A 99 1.34 17.06 12.27
C VAL A 99 2.34 15.94 12.01
N LEU A 100 2.83 15.28 13.06
CA LEU A 100 3.80 14.18 12.98
C LEU A 100 3.20 12.91 12.35
N SER A 101 1.90 12.67 12.53
CA SER A 101 1.23 11.51 11.96
C SER A 101 1.19 11.50 10.43
N ILE A 102 1.20 12.69 9.79
CA ILE A 102 1.20 12.83 8.33
C ILE A 102 2.46 12.22 7.71
N PRO A 103 3.69 12.71 7.97
CA PRO A 103 4.89 12.14 7.39
C PRO A 103 5.11 10.68 7.79
N LEU A 104 4.65 10.29 8.99
CA LEU A 104 4.71 8.90 9.45
C LEU A 104 3.86 7.97 8.58
N GLY A 105 2.61 8.36 8.29
CA GLY A 105 1.74 7.61 7.40
C GLY A 105 2.25 7.57 5.96
N LEU A 106 2.78 8.69 5.45
CA LEU A 106 3.40 8.74 4.12
C LEU A 106 4.64 7.82 4.03
N LEU A 107 5.49 7.84 5.07
CA LEU A 107 6.69 7.00 5.15
C LEU A 107 6.33 5.52 5.16
N TYR A 108 5.34 5.13 5.98
CA TYR A 108 4.88 3.74 6.01
C TYR A 108 4.28 3.33 4.66
N GLY A 109 3.42 4.16 4.06
CA GLY A 109 2.86 3.90 2.73
C GLY A 109 3.94 3.74 1.66
N TYR A 110 5.02 4.53 1.73
CA TYR A 110 6.17 4.39 0.84
C TYR A 110 6.97 3.09 1.06
N ILE A 111 7.19 2.70 2.32
CA ILE A 111 7.85 1.43 2.68
C ILE A 111 7.07 0.24 2.13
N ASP A 112 5.74 0.29 2.26
CA ASP A 112 4.82 -0.72 1.77
C ASP A 112 4.84 -0.79 0.24
N LEU A 113 4.73 0.35 -0.45
CA LEU A 113 4.82 0.45 -1.91
C LEU A 113 6.12 -0.15 -2.47
N LYS A 114 7.25 0.04 -1.78
CA LYS A 114 8.55 -0.52 -2.18
C LYS A 114 8.74 -2.00 -1.81
N LYS A 115 7.74 -2.63 -1.19
CA LYS A 115 7.77 -4.03 -0.73
C LYS A 115 9.00 -4.33 0.12
N TRP A 116 9.48 -3.34 0.87
CA TRP A 116 10.73 -3.45 1.62
C TRP A 116 10.70 -4.57 2.67
N PRO A 117 9.59 -4.78 3.43
CA PRO A 117 9.50 -5.91 4.36
C PRO A 117 9.65 -7.26 3.64
N ASN A 118 9.04 -7.42 2.47
CA ASN A 118 9.11 -8.67 1.72
C ASN A 118 10.53 -8.92 1.18
N ASN A 119 11.18 -7.88 0.65
CA ASN A 119 12.57 -7.98 0.20
C ASN A 119 13.53 -8.28 1.35
N PHE A 120 13.27 -7.72 2.54
CA PHE A 120 14.03 -8.03 3.76
C PHE A 120 13.85 -9.50 4.16
N PHE A 121 12.62 -10.01 4.24
CA PHE A 121 12.38 -11.41 4.60
C PHE A 121 12.93 -12.42 3.58
N LYS A 122 12.89 -12.08 2.28
CA LYS A 122 13.56 -12.87 1.23
C LYS A 122 15.08 -12.90 1.43
N HIS A 123 15.69 -11.78 1.81
CA HIS A 123 17.13 -11.71 2.09
C HIS A 123 17.54 -12.70 3.20
N PHE A 124 16.71 -12.85 4.25
CA PHE A 124 16.92 -13.82 5.33
C PHE A 124 16.39 -15.23 5.02
N LYS A 125 15.84 -15.47 3.81
CA LYS A 125 15.18 -16.74 3.42
C LYS A 125 14.05 -17.17 4.36
N TRP A 126 13.36 -16.21 4.99
CA TRP A 126 12.21 -16.50 5.84
C TRP A 126 10.93 -16.69 5.05
N THR A 127 10.90 -16.24 3.79
CA THR A 127 9.77 -16.42 2.87
C THR A 127 10.24 -16.45 1.43
N ASP A 128 9.59 -17.27 0.61
CA ASP A 128 9.75 -17.28 -0.84
C ASP A 128 8.61 -16.56 -1.58
N ARG A 129 7.64 -16.00 -0.82
CA ARG A 129 6.50 -15.29 -1.43
C ARG A 129 6.99 -14.06 -2.19
N TYR A 130 6.72 -14.02 -3.50
CA TYR A 130 6.77 -12.77 -4.25
C TYR A 130 5.76 -11.83 -3.61
N GLY A 131 6.17 -10.63 -3.24
CA GLY A 131 5.33 -9.68 -2.50
C GLY A 131 4.23 -9.09 -3.37
N ASP A 132 3.90 -9.74 -4.48
CA ASP A 132 2.75 -9.45 -5.33
C ASP A 132 1.55 -10.14 -4.69
N ASP A 133 0.46 -9.39 -4.54
CA ASP A 133 -0.71 -9.83 -3.77
C ASP A 133 -1.40 -11.03 -4.43
N ASP A 134 -1.26 -11.19 -5.77
CA ASP A 134 -1.79 -12.33 -6.52
C ASP A 134 -0.98 -12.69 -7.78
N VAL A 135 -1.35 -13.81 -8.43
CA VAL A 135 -0.71 -14.31 -9.66
C VAL A 135 -0.92 -13.36 -10.85
N TRP A 136 -2.01 -12.58 -10.86
CA TRP A 136 -2.31 -11.60 -11.90
C TRP A 136 -1.29 -10.46 -11.90
N SER A 137 -1.12 -9.83 -10.74
CA SER A 137 -0.15 -8.77 -10.52
C SER A 137 1.26 -9.31 -10.67
N PHE A 138 1.54 -10.54 -10.23
CA PHE A 138 2.83 -11.18 -10.48
C PHE A 138 3.13 -11.32 -11.98
N TYR A 139 2.22 -11.90 -12.76
CA TYR A 139 2.43 -12.20 -14.18
C TYR A 139 2.62 -10.93 -15.04
N LEU A 140 1.78 -9.91 -14.81
CA LEU A 140 1.84 -8.65 -15.57
C LEU A 140 3.00 -7.73 -15.16
N ASN A 141 3.62 -7.96 -13.99
CA ASN A 141 4.83 -7.24 -13.55
C ASN A 141 6.13 -7.95 -13.93
N LEU A 142 6.08 -9.10 -14.62
CA LEU A 142 7.30 -9.75 -15.09
C LEU A 142 8.04 -8.82 -16.08
N PRO A 143 9.38 -8.66 -15.98
CA PRO A 143 10.15 -7.75 -16.83
C PRO A 143 10.03 -8.02 -18.35
N GLU A 144 9.63 -9.23 -18.71
CA GLU A 144 9.51 -9.70 -20.09
C GLU A 144 8.08 -9.51 -20.65
N THR A 145 7.10 -9.19 -19.79
CA THR A 145 5.67 -9.09 -20.14
C THR A 145 5.29 -7.65 -20.49
N ASP A 146 5.93 -7.05 -21.50
CA ASP A 146 5.58 -5.70 -21.98
C ASP A 146 4.41 -5.74 -22.99
N TRP A 147 4.42 -6.74 -23.87
CA TRP A 147 3.41 -6.99 -24.89
C TRP A 147 2.68 -8.29 -24.58
N ILE A 148 1.37 -8.32 -24.77
CA ILE A 148 0.57 -9.50 -24.48
C ILE A 148 -0.51 -9.71 -25.54
N TYR A 149 -0.91 -10.98 -25.68
CA TYR A 149 -2.17 -11.36 -26.28
C TYR A 149 -3.23 -11.48 -25.18
N VAL A 150 -4.37 -10.85 -25.40
CA VAL A 150 -5.59 -11.04 -24.62
C VAL A 150 -6.61 -11.72 -25.53
N ARG A 151 -6.93 -12.99 -25.26
CA ARG A 151 -7.85 -13.79 -26.09
C ARG A 151 -9.21 -13.86 -25.42
N GLU A 152 -10.23 -13.35 -26.10
CA GLU A 152 -11.63 -13.36 -25.66
C GLU A 152 -12.38 -14.50 -26.34
N ARG A 153 -12.88 -15.45 -25.54
CA ARG A 153 -13.53 -16.68 -26.02
C ARG A 153 -14.94 -16.47 -26.54
N THR A 154 -15.66 -15.48 -26.02
CA THR A 154 -17.07 -15.20 -26.37
C THR A 154 -17.23 -14.54 -27.72
N THR A 155 -16.39 -13.54 -28.01
CA THR A 155 -16.42 -12.78 -29.27
C THR A 155 -15.50 -13.35 -30.34
N ASN A 156 -14.66 -14.33 -29.96
CA ASN A 156 -13.65 -14.92 -30.83
C ASN A 156 -12.64 -13.87 -31.36
N LEU A 157 -12.28 -12.92 -30.50
CA LEU A 157 -11.32 -11.87 -30.78
C LEU A 157 -10.06 -12.04 -29.95
N THR A 158 -8.92 -11.69 -30.54
CA THR A 158 -7.62 -11.65 -29.86
C THR A 158 -7.05 -10.24 -30.00
N TYR A 159 -6.70 -9.64 -28.87
CA TYR A 159 -6.09 -8.31 -28.80
C TYR A 159 -4.60 -8.46 -28.52
N PHE A 160 -3.75 -8.00 -29.43
CA PHE A 160 -2.31 -7.93 -29.20
C PHE A 160 -1.91 -6.48 -28.94
N GLY A 161 -1.23 -6.20 -27.83
CA GLY A 161 -0.84 -4.82 -27.52
C GLY A 161 0.08 -4.70 -26.32
N LYS A 162 0.57 -3.48 -26.10
CA LYS A 162 1.46 -3.14 -24.99
C LYS A 162 0.65 -2.86 -23.72
N ILE A 163 1.04 -3.44 -22.58
CA ILE A 163 0.40 -3.14 -21.30
C ILE A 163 0.67 -1.68 -20.92
N ARG A 164 -0.40 -0.93 -20.66
CA ARG A 164 -0.32 0.46 -20.19
C ARG A 164 -0.65 0.59 -18.71
N ALA A 165 -1.67 -0.13 -18.25
CA ALA A 165 -2.10 -0.20 -16.86
C ALA A 165 -2.98 -1.44 -16.65
N PHE A 166 -3.06 -1.91 -15.41
CA PHE A 166 -3.99 -2.96 -15.01
C PHE A 166 -4.50 -2.71 -13.58
N SER A 167 -5.62 -3.31 -13.24
CA SER A 167 -6.23 -3.21 -11.91
C SER A 167 -5.43 -3.97 -10.85
N ASP A 168 -5.30 -3.37 -9.68
CA ASP A 168 -4.76 -4.01 -8.46
C ASP A 168 -5.88 -4.59 -7.56
N SER A 169 -7.09 -4.71 -8.10
CA SER A 169 -8.27 -5.19 -7.37
C SER A 169 -8.43 -6.70 -7.52
N GLU A 170 -8.65 -7.39 -6.41
CA GLU A 170 -9.02 -8.82 -6.40
C GLU A 170 -10.44 -9.06 -6.94
N VAL A 171 -11.29 -8.02 -7.01
CA VAL A 171 -12.73 -8.16 -7.35
C VAL A 171 -13.01 -8.04 -8.85
N LYS A 172 -12.25 -7.19 -9.54
CA LYS A 172 -12.42 -6.94 -10.98
C LYS A 172 -11.06 -6.86 -11.63
N ARG A 173 -10.87 -7.58 -12.73
CA ARG A 173 -9.65 -7.56 -13.52
C ARG A 173 -9.86 -6.64 -14.71
N GLU A 174 -9.09 -5.57 -14.77
CA GLU A 174 -9.17 -4.58 -15.83
C GLU A 174 -7.76 -4.37 -16.39
N ILE A 175 -7.67 -4.19 -17.71
CA ILE A 175 -6.40 -3.91 -18.37
C ILE A 175 -6.58 -2.86 -19.47
N ILE A 176 -5.60 -1.97 -19.57
CA ILE A 176 -5.49 -1.00 -20.64
C ILE A 176 -4.30 -1.40 -21.50
N LEU A 177 -4.57 -1.62 -22.78
CA LEU A 177 -3.53 -1.85 -23.78
C LEU A 177 -3.36 -0.61 -24.66
N ALA A 178 -2.14 -0.39 -25.12
CA ALA A 178 -1.75 0.62 -26.11
C ALA A 178 -1.17 -0.06 -27.36
N ASP A 179 -1.24 0.63 -28.50
CA ASP A 179 -0.73 0.14 -29.79
C ASP A 179 -1.29 -1.26 -30.13
N VAL A 180 -2.62 -1.33 -30.19
CA VAL A 180 -3.37 -2.58 -30.18
C VAL A 180 -3.72 -3.02 -31.59
N GLU A 181 -3.48 -4.29 -31.87
CA GLU A 181 -3.88 -4.97 -33.08
C GLU A 181 -4.94 -6.02 -32.74
N VAL A 182 -6.06 -5.98 -33.47
CA VAL A 182 -7.20 -6.87 -33.22
C VAL A 182 -7.24 -7.94 -34.31
N TYR A 183 -7.31 -9.19 -33.86
CA TYR A 183 -7.33 -10.38 -34.69
C TYR A 183 -8.59 -11.18 -34.43
N LYS A 184 -9.00 -11.96 -35.42
CA LYS A 184 -9.94 -13.05 -35.23
C LYS A 184 -9.21 -14.29 -34.71
N THR A 185 -9.74 -14.88 -33.66
CA THR A 185 -9.05 -15.90 -32.85
C THR A 185 -8.89 -17.25 -33.57
N ASP A 186 -9.84 -17.61 -34.44
CA ASP A 186 -9.85 -18.91 -35.14
C ASP A 186 -8.80 -19.03 -36.26
N ASP A 187 -8.68 -17.98 -37.09
CA ASP A 187 -7.87 -17.98 -38.31
C ASP A 187 -6.67 -17.03 -38.24
N GLY A 188 -6.58 -16.22 -37.18
CA GLY A 188 -5.52 -15.21 -37.02
C GLY A 188 -5.64 -14.05 -37.99
N GLU A 189 -6.81 -13.82 -38.61
CA GLU A 189 -7.01 -12.71 -39.52
C GLU A 189 -6.96 -11.37 -38.77
N LYS A 190 -6.08 -10.46 -39.20
CA LYS A 190 -6.00 -9.11 -38.66
C LYS A 190 -7.20 -8.28 -39.13
N LEU A 191 -8.00 -7.79 -38.19
CA LEU A 191 -9.23 -7.04 -38.45
C LEU A 191 -8.97 -5.53 -38.53
N TYR A 192 -8.40 -4.95 -37.49
CA TYR A 192 -8.14 -3.51 -37.39
C TYR A 192 -7.13 -3.18 -36.28
N ASN A 193 -6.70 -1.91 -36.24
CA ASN A 193 -5.80 -1.38 -35.22
C ASN A 193 -6.50 -0.34 -34.35
N LEU A 194 -6.12 -0.27 -33.07
CA LEU A 194 -6.58 0.73 -32.12
C LEU A 194 -5.37 1.39 -31.47
N LYS A 195 -5.50 2.70 -31.17
CA LYS A 195 -4.49 3.39 -30.37
C LYS A 195 -4.42 2.84 -28.94
N SER A 196 -5.58 2.51 -28.38
CA SER A 196 -5.71 1.93 -27.03
C SER A 196 -7.05 1.25 -26.88
N ILE A 197 -7.12 0.26 -26.00
CA ILE A 197 -8.38 -0.38 -25.58
C ILE A 197 -8.39 -0.57 -24.06
N PHE A 198 -9.56 -0.44 -23.46
CA PHE A 198 -9.83 -0.84 -22.08
C PHE A 198 -10.65 -2.12 -22.12
N LEU A 199 -10.20 -3.14 -21.39
CA LEU A 199 -10.87 -4.43 -21.29
C LEU A 199 -11.18 -4.71 -19.81
N GLU A 200 -12.44 -5.00 -19.51
CA GLU A 200 -12.86 -5.59 -18.23
C GLU A 200 -12.93 -7.11 -18.44
N LEU A 201 -12.04 -7.84 -17.79
CA LEU A 201 -11.93 -9.29 -17.90
C LEU A 201 -12.85 -9.94 -16.88
N ASP A 202 -13.82 -10.68 -17.39
CA ASP A 202 -14.60 -11.59 -16.56
C ASP A 202 -13.81 -12.89 -16.27
N GLU A 203 -14.10 -13.50 -15.12
CA GLU A 203 -13.60 -14.83 -14.84
C GLU A 203 -14.12 -15.77 -15.94
N PHE A 204 -13.19 -16.48 -16.59
CA PHE A 204 -13.41 -17.55 -17.57
C PHE A 204 -13.47 -17.20 -19.07
N ASN A 205 -13.77 -15.97 -19.52
CA ASN A 205 -13.81 -15.71 -20.98
C ASN A 205 -12.49 -15.22 -21.56
N TYR A 206 -11.52 -14.87 -20.71
CA TYR A 206 -10.23 -14.36 -21.16
C TYR A 206 -9.07 -15.29 -20.84
N SER A 207 -8.08 -15.33 -21.73
CA SER A 207 -6.71 -15.76 -21.42
C SER A 207 -5.72 -14.64 -21.76
N ILE A 208 -4.66 -14.54 -20.97
CA ILE A 208 -3.52 -13.66 -21.24
C ILE A 208 -2.30 -14.51 -21.51
N GLU A 209 -1.61 -14.20 -22.62
CA GLU A 209 -0.46 -14.94 -23.11
C GLU A 209 0.66 -13.95 -23.48
N SER A 210 1.87 -14.18 -22.98
CA SER A 210 3.06 -13.44 -23.42
C SER A 210 3.59 -14.00 -24.74
N PRO A 211 3.95 -13.15 -25.72
CA PRO A 211 4.63 -13.59 -26.93
C PRO A 211 6.03 -14.13 -26.58
N VAL A 212 6.50 -15.11 -27.36
CA VAL A 212 7.91 -15.54 -27.29
C VAL A 212 8.79 -14.38 -27.73
N SER A 213 9.83 -14.06 -26.95
CA SER A 213 10.77 -13.02 -27.33
C SER A 213 11.59 -13.46 -28.56
N ASP A 214 11.89 -12.53 -29.48
CA ASP A 214 12.71 -12.80 -30.68
C ASP A 214 14.11 -13.37 -30.35
N ILE A 215 14.56 -13.18 -29.11
CA ILE A 215 15.84 -13.67 -28.60
C ILE A 215 15.75 -15.17 -28.26
N GLU A 216 14.63 -15.63 -27.73
CA GLU A 216 14.41 -17.04 -27.39
C GLU A 216 14.08 -17.89 -28.62
N ALA A 217 13.35 -17.33 -29.59
CA ALA A 217 13.00 -18.03 -30.84
C ALA A 217 14.22 -18.46 -31.67
N LYS A 218 15.37 -17.79 -31.50
CA LYS A 218 16.64 -18.14 -32.17
C LYS A 218 17.42 -19.26 -31.47
N ASN A 219 17.15 -19.52 -30.20
CA ASN A 219 17.85 -20.57 -29.43
C ASN A 219 17.10 -21.91 -29.45
N THR A 220 15.89 -21.95 -29.98
CA THR A 220 15.04 -23.15 -30.10
C THR A 220 14.99 -23.76 -31.49
N ASN A 221 15.74 -23.23 -32.46
CA ASN A 221 15.85 -23.73 -33.84
C ASN A 221 17.23 -24.33 -34.13
#